data_AF-X6D462-F1
#
_entry.id   AF-X6D462-F1
#
_cell.length_a   1.000
_cell.length_b   1.000
_cell.length_c   1.000
_cell.angle_alpha   90.00
_cell.angle_beta   90.00
_cell.angle_gamma   90.00
#
_symmetry.space_group_name_H-M   'P 1'
#
loop_
_entity.id
_entity.type
_entity.pdbx_description
1 polymer ?
#
loop_
_entity_poly.entity_id
_entity_poly.type
_entity_poly.pdbx_seq_one_letter_code
_entity_poly.pdbx_strand_id
1 'polypeptide(L)'
;MLKGYLEAEETFAKWTAKGSLSDFKPAKRVDLNLFPTLAEVPEGGEYTYGTIGDRGESIQLATYGKMFAITRQAIINDDMSVFTRIPSRMGRAAIRTVGNLVYAVLTANAAMSDGVALFHTNHKNIGTGAIAMAALDAARAKMALQKDPDDLAEGGLNI
;
A
#
# COMPACT_ATOMS: atom_id res chain seq x y z
N MET A 1 1.26 -21.76 -16.62
CA MET A 1 1.68 -21.51 -15.23
C MET A 1 1.24 -20.14 -14.70
N LEU A 2 1.14 -19.09 -15.52
CA LEU A 2 0.66 -17.76 -15.10
C LEU A 2 -0.84 -17.70 -14.70
N LYS A 3 -1.65 -18.67 -15.14
CA LYS A 3 -3.11 -18.69 -14.92
C LYS A 3 -3.49 -18.68 -13.44
N GLY A 4 -2.77 -19.43 -12.59
CA GLY A 4 -3.03 -19.46 -11.15
C GLY A 4 -2.72 -18.14 -10.43
N TYR A 5 -1.76 -17.36 -10.94
CA TYR A 5 -1.46 -16.03 -10.41
C TYR A 5 -2.56 -15.02 -10.74
N LEU A 6 -3.12 -15.09 -11.95
CA LEU A 6 -4.20 -14.22 -12.41
C LEU A 6 -5.58 -14.59 -11.86
N GLU A 7 -5.78 -15.85 -11.44
CA GLU A 7 -7.05 -16.34 -10.89
C GLU A 7 -7.32 -15.89 -9.44
N ALA A 8 -6.30 -15.44 -8.71
CA ALA A 8 -6.49 -14.90 -7.38
C ALA A 8 -6.70 -13.40 -7.46
N GLU A 9 -7.97 -12.98 -7.35
CA GLU A 9 -8.33 -11.57 -7.25
C GLU A 9 -7.82 -11.01 -5.92
N GLU A 10 -6.93 -10.03 -6.00
CA GLU A 10 -6.37 -9.33 -4.86
C GLU A 10 -6.62 -7.84 -5.00
N THR A 11 -6.98 -7.20 -3.90
CA THR A 11 -7.46 -5.81 -3.90
C THR A 11 -6.37 -4.79 -3.63
N PHE A 12 -5.18 -5.23 -3.17
CA PHE A 12 -4.07 -4.33 -2.85
C PHE A 12 -3.65 -3.47 -4.06
N ALA A 13 -3.68 -4.04 -5.27
CA ALA A 13 -3.31 -3.34 -6.50
C ALA A 13 -4.22 -2.15 -6.83
N LYS A 14 -5.41 -2.03 -6.22
CA LYS A 14 -6.32 -0.89 -6.44
C LYS A 14 -5.88 0.38 -5.73
N TRP A 15 -5.09 0.26 -4.67
CA TRP A 15 -4.73 1.38 -3.78
C TRP A 15 -3.22 1.49 -3.51
N THR A 16 -2.42 0.56 -4.04
CA THR A 16 -0.94 0.64 -3.98
C THR A 16 -0.34 0.95 -5.35
N ALA A 17 0.68 1.82 -5.39
CA ALA A 17 1.49 2.02 -6.59
C ALA A 17 2.70 1.07 -6.62
N LYS A 18 3.14 0.67 -7.83
CA LYS A 18 4.35 -0.13 -8.03
C LYS A 18 5.57 0.78 -8.13
N GLY A 19 6.55 0.55 -7.26
CA GLY A 19 7.87 1.20 -7.32
C GLY A 19 8.98 0.23 -7.72
N SER A 20 10.11 0.78 -8.18
CA SER A 20 11.36 0.05 -8.39
C SER A 20 12.44 0.58 -7.45
N LEU A 21 13.31 -0.32 -7.02
CA LEU A 21 14.50 -0.01 -6.22
C LEU A 21 15.67 -0.79 -6.82
N SER A 22 16.84 -0.18 -6.82
CA SER A 22 18.05 -0.76 -7.41
C SER A 22 18.77 -1.73 -6.47
N ASP A 23 18.52 -1.67 -5.16
CA ASP A 23 19.17 -2.53 -4.17
C ASP A 23 18.23 -2.99 -3.03
N PHE A 24 18.77 -3.83 -2.15
CA PHE A 24 18.08 -4.37 -0.96
C PHE A 24 18.29 -3.51 0.29
N LYS A 25 18.93 -2.34 0.18
CA LYS A 25 19.17 -1.47 1.32
C LYS A 25 17.88 -0.71 1.68
N PRO A 26 17.70 -0.31 2.95
CA PRO A 26 16.63 0.60 3.31
C PRO A 26 16.81 1.90 2.54
N ALA A 27 15.83 2.21 1.68
CA ALA A 27 15.80 3.46 0.91
C ALA A 27 14.62 4.30 1.40
N LYS A 28 14.79 5.61 1.44
CA LYS A 28 13.67 6.53 1.66
C LYS A 28 13.01 6.77 0.32
N ARG A 29 11.73 6.43 0.20
CA ARG A 29 10.90 6.88 -0.91
C ARG A 29 10.33 8.23 -0.52
N VAL A 30 10.83 9.22 -1.24
CA VAL A 30 10.68 10.65 -1.03
C VAL A 30 9.61 11.10 -2.01
N ASP A 31 8.49 11.59 -1.49
CA ASP A 31 7.39 12.14 -2.28
C ASP A 31 7.28 13.65 -2.03
N LEU A 32 7.03 14.40 -3.10
CA LEU A 32 6.89 15.84 -3.04
C LEU A 32 5.48 16.17 -2.55
N ASN A 33 5.37 17.05 -1.56
CA ASN A 33 4.07 17.50 -1.10
C ASN A 33 3.35 18.37 -2.15
N LEU A 34 2.06 18.61 -1.92
CA LEU A 34 1.22 19.40 -2.83
C LEU A 34 1.72 20.85 -2.94
N PHE A 35 1.67 21.42 -4.15
CA PHE A 35 2.00 22.83 -4.35
C PHE A 35 0.98 23.72 -3.62
N PRO A 36 1.39 24.80 -2.93
CA PRO A 36 0.46 25.71 -2.26
C PRO A 36 -0.55 26.29 -3.23
N THR A 37 -1.77 26.55 -2.74
CA THR A 37 -2.83 27.17 -3.53
C THR A 37 -2.36 28.50 -4.11
N LEU A 38 -2.70 28.76 -5.37
CA LEU A 38 -2.29 29.98 -6.06
C LEU A 38 -2.98 31.17 -5.40
N ALA A 39 -2.20 32.06 -4.78
CA ALA A 39 -2.72 33.30 -4.23
C ALA A 39 -3.23 34.22 -5.35
N GLU A 40 -4.32 34.95 -5.08
CA GLU A 40 -4.82 35.97 -5.99
C GLU A 40 -3.81 37.11 -6.08
N VAL A 41 -3.34 37.39 -7.29
CA VAL A 41 -2.39 38.48 -7.56
C VAL A 41 -3.21 39.71 -7.98
N PRO A 42 -3.30 40.77 -7.15
CA PRO A 42 -3.98 42.01 -7.53
C PRO A 42 -3.21 42.72 -8.67
N GLU A 43 -3.89 43.57 -9.45
CA GLU A 43 -3.24 44.36 -10.51
C GLU A 43 -2.10 45.21 -9.91
N GLY A 44 -0.85 44.90 -10.31
CA GLY A 44 0.38 45.54 -9.80
C GLY A 44 1.08 44.80 -8.65
N GLY A 45 0.57 43.65 -8.19
CA GLY A 45 1.21 42.80 -7.19
C GLY A 45 2.32 41.91 -7.77
N GLU A 46 3.27 41.52 -6.92
CA GLU A 46 4.34 40.56 -7.28
C GLU A 46 3.94 39.11 -6.97
N TYR A 47 4.44 38.18 -7.80
CA TYR A 47 4.31 36.75 -7.55
C TYR A 47 5.17 36.33 -6.35
N THR A 48 4.56 35.65 -5.39
CA THR A 48 5.28 35.07 -4.25
C THR A 48 5.79 33.67 -4.56
N TYR A 49 6.96 33.31 -4.04
CA TYR A 49 7.50 31.96 -4.15
C TYR A 49 6.74 30.98 -3.26
N GLY A 50 6.29 29.86 -3.84
CA GLY A 50 5.77 28.72 -3.09
C GLY A 50 6.92 27.77 -2.69
N THR A 51 6.89 27.28 -1.46
CA THR A 51 7.79 26.23 -0.98
C THR A 51 7.08 24.88 -0.97
N ILE A 52 7.74 23.82 -1.45
CA ILE A 52 7.22 22.46 -1.41
C ILE A 52 7.98 21.68 -0.34
N GLY A 53 7.24 21.07 0.59
CA GLY A 53 7.79 20.13 1.58
C GLY A 53 8.06 18.76 0.96
N ASP A 54 8.83 17.95 1.67
CA ASP A 54 9.22 16.61 1.24
C ASP A 54 8.92 15.60 2.35
N ARG A 55 8.33 14.45 1.99
CA ARG A 55 8.06 13.35 2.91
C ARG A 55 8.71 12.06 2.42
N GLY A 56 9.55 11.49 3.27
CA GLY A 56 10.20 10.19 3.03
C GLY A 56 9.66 9.08 3.93
N GLU A 57 9.17 7.99 3.35
CA GLU A 57 8.89 6.73 4.07
C GLU A 57 9.98 5.69 3.75
N SER A 58 10.44 4.93 4.75
CA SER A 58 11.46 3.91 4.52
C SER A 58 10.88 2.65 3.91
N ILE A 59 11.42 2.22 2.77
CA ILE A 59 11.05 0.98 2.08
C ILE A 59 12.28 0.08 1.90
N GLN A 60 12.06 -1.23 1.97
CA GLN A 60 13.11 -2.24 1.80
C GLN A 60 12.60 -3.42 0.98
N LEU A 61 13.43 -3.93 0.07
CA LEU A 61 13.10 -5.15 -0.68
C LEU A 61 13.38 -6.39 0.16
N ALA A 62 12.48 -7.37 0.04
CA ALA A 62 12.66 -8.70 0.58
C ALA A 62 12.33 -9.75 -0.50
N THR A 63 13.11 -10.82 -0.55
CA THR A 63 12.91 -11.92 -1.50
C THR A 63 12.21 -13.09 -0.81
N TYR A 64 11.10 -13.54 -1.38
CA TYR A 64 10.33 -14.69 -0.90
C TYR A 64 10.30 -15.78 -1.96
N GLY A 65 10.57 -17.03 -1.58
CA GLY A 65 10.55 -18.16 -2.50
C GLY A 65 10.48 -19.51 -1.79
N LYS A 66 9.91 -20.50 -2.48
CA LYS A 66 9.92 -21.91 -2.07
C LYS A 66 10.14 -22.80 -3.30
N MET A 67 11.03 -23.78 -3.17
CA MET A 67 11.32 -24.75 -4.24
C MET A 67 10.55 -26.05 -3.99
N PHE A 68 10.05 -26.65 -5.07
CA PHE A 68 9.47 -27.98 -5.05
C PHE A 68 10.30 -28.91 -5.92
N ALA A 69 10.77 -30.03 -5.37
CA ALA A 69 11.56 -31.02 -6.08
C ALA A 69 10.67 -32.17 -6.55
N ILE A 70 10.85 -32.59 -7.80
CA ILE A 70 10.14 -33.73 -8.38
C ILE A 70 11.14 -34.87 -8.57
N THR A 71 10.83 -36.03 -8.00
CA THR A 71 11.62 -37.25 -8.20
C THR A 71 11.08 -38.04 -9.39
N ARG A 72 11.93 -38.86 -10.03
CA ARG A 72 11.52 -39.67 -11.18
C ARG A 72 10.39 -40.65 -10.83
N GLN A 73 10.40 -41.20 -9.62
CA GLN A 73 9.34 -42.07 -9.11
C GLN A 73 8.01 -41.31 -8.99
N ALA A 74 8.04 -40.04 -8.57
CA ALA A 74 6.85 -39.24 -8.48
C ALA A 74 6.26 -38.96 -9.88
N ILE A 75 7.09 -38.75 -10.91
CA ILE A 75 6.65 -38.58 -12.31
C ILE A 75 5.90 -39.82 -12.82
N ILE A 76 6.42 -41.01 -12.52
CA ILE A 76 5.84 -42.27 -13.00
C ILE A 76 4.55 -42.62 -12.26
N ASN A 77 4.44 -42.25 -10.98
CA ASN A 77 3.30 -42.58 -10.12
C ASN A 77 2.22 -41.46 -10.06
N ASP A 78 2.15 -40.55 -11.04
CA ASP A 78 1.17 -39.43 -11.01
C ASP A 78 -0.24 -39.84 -11.46
N ASP A 79 -0.88 -40.73 -10.70
CA ASP A 79 -2.27 -41.13 -10.96
C ASP A 79 -3.28 -40.00 -10.68
N MET A 80 -2.88 -38.98 -9.92
CA MET A 80 -3.77 -37.89 -9.47
C MET A 80 -3.60 -36.58 -10.25
N SER A 81 -2.81 -36.56 -11.34
CA SER A 81 -2.49 -35.35 -12.12
C SER A 81 -1.99 -34.19 -11.24
N VAL A 82 -1.25 -34.50 -10.18
CA VAL A 82 -0.81 -33.57 -9.14
C VAL A 82 0.17 -32.54 -9.71
N PHE A 83 0.96 -32.93 -10.71
CA PHE A 83 1.94 -32.03 -11.34
C PHE A 83 1.34 -30.89 -12.16
N THR A 84 0.07 -30.99 -12.55
CA THR A 84 -0.64 -29.87 -13.20
C THR A 84 -1.20 -28.88 -12.17
N ARG A 85 -1.54 -29.36 -10.96
CA ARG A 85 -2.18 -28.57 -9.90
C ARG A 85 -1.17 -27.87 -8.98
N ILE A 86 0.04 -28.42 -8.81
CA ILE A 86 1.07 -27.80 -7.98
C ILE A 86 1.49 -26.42 -8.52
N PRO A 87 1.81 -26.25 -9.81
CA PRO A 87 2.20 -24.94 -10.36
C PRO A 87 1.08 -23.89 -10.25
N SER A 88 -0.19 -24.29 -10.41
CA SER A 88 -1.31 -23.35 -10.25
C SER A 88 -1.48 -22.91 -8.79
N ARG A 89 -1.32 -23.83 -7.83
CA ARG A 89 -1.31 -23.50 -6.39
C ARG A 89 -0.11 -22.64 -6.01
N MET A 90 1.06 -22.87 -6.58
CA MET A 90 2.24 -22.03 -6.37
C MET A 90 2.00 -20.61 -6.89
N GLY A 91 1.40 -20.44 -8.07
CA GLY A 91 1.02 -19.13 -8.60
C GLY A 91 0.05 -18.37 -7.67
N ARG A 92 -0.98 -19.06 -7.15
CA ARG A 92 -1.92 -18.49 -6.16
C ARG A 92 -1.23 -18.12 -4.84
N ALA A 93 -0.30 -18.96 -4.38
CA ALA A 93 0.45 -18.68 -3.16
C ALA A 93 1.34 -17.43 -3.32
N ALA A 94 1.97 -17.24 -4.48
CA ALA A 94 2.84 -16.09 -4.73
C ALA A 94 2.08 -14.75 -4.59
N ILE A 95 0.95 -14.58 -5.28
CA ILE A 95 0.17 -13.34 -5.17
C ILE A 95 -0.41 -13.15 -3.76
N ARG A 96 -0.87 -14.23 -3.11
CA ARG A 96 -1.34 -14.17 -1.72
C ARG A 96 -0.25 -13.72 -0.75
N THR A 97 1.01 -14.11 -0.96
CA THR A 97 2.10 -13.63 -0.09
C THR A 97 2.32 -12.13 -0.21
N VAL A 98 2.20 -11.57 -1.42
CA VAL A 98 2.26 -10.11 -1.64
C VAL A 98 1.09 -9.43 -0.93
N GLY A 99 -0.14 -9.91 -1.14
CA GLY A 99 -1.33 -9.38 -0.47
C GLY A 99 -1.19 -9.42 1.06
N ASN A 100 -0.79 -10.56 1.63
CA ASN A 100 -0.56 -10.71 3.07
C ASN A 100 0.47 -9.70 3.61
N LEU A 101 1.56 -9.44 2.88
CA LEU A 101 2.58 -8.47 3.31
C LEU A 101 2.04 -7.04 3.30
N VAL A 102 1.29 -6.68 2.26
CA VAL A 102 0.66 -5.35 2.17
C VAL A 102 -0.34 -5.15 3.29
N TYR A 103 -1.23 -6.12 3.51
CA TYR A 103 -2.21 -6.06 4.59
C TYR A 103 -1.59 -6.16 5.99
N ALA A 104 -0.44 -6.82 6.13
CA ALA A 104 0.28 -6.88 7.39
C ALA A 104 0.71 -5.49 7.87
N VAL A 105 1.04 -4.56 6.97
CA VAL A 105 1.36 -3.17 7.34
C VAL A 105 0.15 -2.49 8.01
N LEU A 106 -1.04 -2.70 7.45
CA LEU A 106 -2.29 -2.15 7.99
C LEU A 106 -2.68 -2.80 9.32
N THR A 107 -2.61 -4.13 9.41
CA THR A 107 -3.04 -4.86 10.61
C THR A 107 -2.04 -4.77 11.76
N ALA A 108 -0.74 -4.66 11.46
CA ALA A 108 0.30 -4.45 12.47
C ALA A 108 0.35 -3.02 13.00
N ASN A 109 -0.37 -2.08 12.36
CA ASN A 109 -0.38 -0.66 12.72
C ASN A 109 1.04 -0.09 12.84
N ALA A 110 1.86 -0.29 11.80
CA ALA A 110 3.27 0.10 11.82
C ALA A 110 3.46 1.60 12.08
N ALA A 111 4.54 1.97 12.77
CA ALA A 111 4.92 3.37 12.95
C ALA A 111 5.33 3.97 11.60
N MET A 112 4.85 5.17 11.31
CA MET A 112 5.26 5.93 10.14
C MET A 112 6.56 6.70 10.43
N SER A 113 7.08 7.40 9.42
CA SER A 113 8.29 8.24 9.50
C SER A 113 8.26 9.31 10.63
N ASP A 114 7.08 9.69 11.11
CA ASP A 114 6.86 10.59 12.26
C ASP A 114 7.00 9.91 13.63
N GLY A 115 7.24 8.59 13.66
CA GLY A 115 7.34 7.79 14.88
C GLY A 115 5.99 7.43 15.51
N VAL A 116 4.88 7.81 14.88
CA VAL A 116 3.51 7.55 15.35
C VAL A 116 2.91 6.39 14.56
N ALA A 117 2.14 5.53 15.23
CA ALA A 117 1.45 4.41 14.58
C ALA A 117 0.49 4.89 13.48
N LEU A 118 0.36 4.12 12.39
CA LEU A 118 -0.48 4.46 11.25
C LEU A 118 -1.89 4.90 11.67
N PHE A 119 -2.57 4.12 12.52
CA PHE A 119 -3.82 4.46 13.20
C PHE A 119 -3.54 5.05 14.58
N HIS A 120 -3.71 6.37 14.71
CA HIS A 120 -3.51 7.10 15.96
C HIS A 120 -4.41 8.33 16.03
N THR A 121 -4.65 8.84 17.25
CA THR A 121 -5.45 10.06 17.46
C THR A 121 -4.85 11.27 16.74
N ASN A 122 -3.52 11.36 16.69
CA ASN A 122 -2.80 12.45 16.00
C ASN A 122 -3.08 12.47 14.50
N HIS A 123 -3.27 11.29 13.88
CA HIS A 123 -3.61 11.17 12.46
C HIS A 123 -5.11 11.28 12.19
N LYS A 124 -5.93 11.49 13.23
CA LYS A 124 -7.40 11.61 13.18
C LYS A 124 -8.11 10.45 12.46
N ASN A 125 -7.46 9.29 12.36
CA ASN A 125 -7.94 8.13 11.60
C ASN A 125 -8.36 6.94 12.49
N ILE A 126 -8.57 7.16 13.79
CA ILE A 126 -9.03 6.14 14.73
C ILE A 126 -10.54 6.21 14.99
N GLY A 127 -11.19 5.05 14.98
CA GLY A 127 -12.58 4.86 15.42
C GLY A 127 -12.61 3.94 16.63
N THR A 128 -13.27 4.36 17.71
CA THR A 128 -13.36 3.61 18.98
C THR A 128 -14.75 3.01 19.23
N GLY A 129 -15.70 3.21 18.29
CA GLY A 129 -17.06 2.70 18.39
C GLY A 129 -17.18 1.23 18.01
N ALA A 130 -18.18 0.54 18.56
CA ALA A 130 -18.60 -0.77 18.06
C ALA A 130 -19.01 -0.69 16.58
N ILE A 131 -18.95 -1.80 15.85
CA ILE A 131 -19.38 -1.87 14.45
C ILE A 131 -20.90 -1.68 14.38
N ALA A 132 -21.33 -0.43 14.31
CA ALA A 132 -22.71 0.02 14.13
C ALA A 132 -22.74 1.06 13.00
N MET A 133 -23.89 1.25 12.36
CA MET A 133 -24.02 2.17 11.22
C MET A 133 -23.46 3.57 11.53
N ALA A 134 -23.81 4.12 12.70
CA ALA A 134 -23.32 5.44 13.12
C ALA A 134 -21.79 5.51 13.28
N ALA A 135 -21.14 4.43 13.74
CA ALA A 135 -19.69 4.38 13.85
C ALA A 135 -19.00 4.25 12.49
N LEU A 136 -19.64 3.53 11.55
CA LEU A 136 -19.15 3.40 10.17
C LEU A 136 -19.27 4.72 9.41
N ASP A 137 -20.37 5.45 9.58
CA ASP A 137 -20.56 6.78 8.99
C ASP A 137 -19.52 7.79 9.52
N ALA A 138 -19.27 7.76 10.83
CA ALA A 138 -18.22 8.58 11.43
C ALA A 138 -16.81 8.23 10.92
N ALA A 139 -16.51 6.93 10.74
CA ALA A 139 -15.24 6.49 10.17
C ALA A 139 -15.09 6.93 8.70
N ARG A 140 -16.16 6.83 7.91
CA ARG A 140 -16.18 7.29 6.52
C ARG A 140 -15.96 8.80 6.42
N ALA A 141 -16.59 9.58 7.29
CA ALA A 141 -16.38 11.02 7.38
C ALA A 141 -14.93 11.37 7.74
N LYS A 142 -14.32 10.66 8.69
CA LYS A 142 -12.89 10.84 9.03
C LYS A 142 -11.96 10.51 7.88
N MET A 143 -12.27 9.50 7.07
CA MET A 143 -11.50 9.20 5.85
C MET A 143 -11.69 10.27 4.76
N ALA A 144 -12.89 10.82 4.61
CA ALA A 144 -13.17 11.88 3.63
C ALA A 144 -12.55 13.24 4.03
N LEU A 145 -12.38 13.48 5.33
CA LEU A 145 -11.76 14.69 5.90
C LEU A 145 -10.26 14.54 6.15
N GLN A 146 -9.64 13.44 5.68
CA GLN A 146 -8.19 13.33 5.67
C GLN A 146 -7.63 14.45 4.82
N LYS A 147 -6.70 15.20 5.41
CA LYS A 147 -6.05 16.33 4.76
C LYS A 147 -4.67 15.91 4.31
N ASP A 148 -4.18 16.60 3.29
CA ASP A 148 -2.78 16.48 2.89
C ASP A 148 -1.85 16.86 4.05
N PRO A 149 -0.62 16.34 4.08
CA PRO A 149 0.33 16.56 5.17
C PRO A 149 0.57 18.04 5.51
N ASP A 150 0.42 18.91 4.51
CA ASP A 150 0.65 20.36 4.63
C ASP A 150 -0.65 21.16 4.85
N ASP A 151 -1.81 20.51 5.01
CA ASP A 151 -3.13 21.15 5.23
C ASP A 151 -3.52 22.15 4.13
N LEU A 152 -2.97 21.99 2.92
CA LEU A 152 -3.15 22.92 1.79
C LEU A 152 -4.44 22.67 1.00
N ALA A 153 -4.98 21.44 1.02
CA ALA A 153 -6.23 21.09 0.34
C ALA A 153 -7.18 20.34 1.29
N GLU A 154 -8.43 20.79 1.37
CA GLU A 154 -9.52 20.04 1.98
C GLU A 154 -10.17 19.15 0.89
N GLY A 155 -9.87 17.85 0.93
CA GLY A 155 -10.63 16.85 0.15
C GLY A 155 -10.13 16.54 -1.26
N GLY A 156 -8.83 16.71 -1.55
CA GLY A 156 -8.23 16.21 -2.78
C GLY A 156 -7.85 14.73 -2.66
N LEU A 157 -8.49 13.85 -3.42
CA LEU A 157 -7.96 12.50 -3.63
C LEU A 157 -6.60 12.65 -4.33
N ASN A 158 -5.51 12.32 -3.64
CA ASN A 158 -4.20 12.09 -4.25
C ASN A 158 -4.31 10.92 -5.22
N ILE A 159 -4.61 11.22 -6.49
CA ILE A 159 -4.41 10.35 -7.66
C ILE A 159 -3.53 11.09 -8.65
#